data_AF-A0AB40B4D8-F1
#
_entry.id   AF-A0AB40B4D8-F1
#
_cell.length_a   1.000
_cell.length_b   1.000
_cell.length_c   1.000
_cell.angle_alpha   90.00
_cell.angle_beta   90.00
_cell.angle_gamma   90.00
#
_symmetry.space_group_name_H-M   'P 1'
#
loop_
_entity.id
_entity.type
_entity.pdbx_description
1 polymer ?
#
loop_
_entity_poly.entity_id
_entity_poly.type
_entity_poly.pdbx_seq_one_letter_code
_entity_poly.pdbx_strand_id
1 'polypeptide(L)'
;MAISKKSKQKPRSRVLLLVITAIAIACFWLLYSSSIPSLGFSFSSPAAAVNWVENGTREKEDGMGSSGKYFVLGNRVDCPRKHCDSCEGLGHQESSLRCALEEALFLKRVFVMPSRMCINPIHNKKGILHHSSNATSEERWTANSCAMDSLYDLDLISETVPVILDNSKMWYRILSTSMKLGSRGLVHVEGTDKVDLRDNTIYSNVLLINHTASPLSWFMECKDRNNRSSITLPYSFLPKMAARKLRDAADKIKELLGDYDAIHVRRGDKIKTRKDRFGVDRTLHPHLDRDTRPEFIGRRIEKWIPKGHTLFIASNERTPSFFSPLSDRYRLAYSSNYSDILDQVVENNYQLFIIERLILAGAKTFVRTFKEDENDLSLTDDPKKNTKKWQIPVYTIDGEGS
;
A
#
# COMPACT_ATOMS: atom_id res chain seq x y z
N MET A 1 -68.52 -8.81 56.93
CA MET A 1 -68.78 -7.36 57.10
C MET A 1 -68.01 -6.59 56.03
N ALA A 2 -68.71 -5.65 55.38
CA ALA A 2 -68.25 -4.55 54.52
C ALA A 2 -67.34 -4.83 53.30
N ILE A 3 -67.98 -4.80 52.13
CA ILE A 3 -67.38 -4.68 50.79
C ILE A 3 -66.91 -3.23 50.59
N SER A 4 -65.65 -3.02 50.20
CA SER A 4 -65.13 -1.74 49.74
C SER A 4 -64.99 -1.73 48.21
N LYS A 5 -65.71 -0.82 47.55
CA LYS A 5 -65.71 -0.60 46.09
C LYS A 5 -64.36 -0.07 45.61
N LYS A 6 -63.66 -0.81 44.74
CA LYS A 6 -62.61 -0.25 43.87
C LYS A 6 -63.17 0.10 42.50
N SER A 7 -62.90 1.34 42.07
CA SER A 7 -63.40 1.96 40.85
C SER A 7 -62.92 1.25 39.58
N LYS A 8 -63.86 0.99 38.66
CA LYS A 8 -63.57 0.56 37.29
C LYS A 8 -62.83 1.67 36.53
N GLN A 9 -61.55 1.47 36.21
CA GLN A 9 -60.88 2.24 35.15
C GLN A 9 -61.20 1.59 33.79
N LYS A 10 -61.69 2.41 32.86
CA LYS A 10 -62.05 2.03 31.48
C LYS A 10 -60.82 1.46 30.75
N PRO A 11 -60.99 0.47 29.85
CA PRO A 11 -59.91 0.00 29.02
C PRO A 11 -59.45 1.12 28.08
N ARG A 12 -58.19 1.55 28.21
CA ARG A 12 -57.56 2.43 27.22
C ARG A 12 -57.58 1.69 25.88
N SER A 13 -58.28 2.27 24.91
CA SER A 13 -58.40 1.72 23.55
C SER A 13 -57.02 1.42 22.99
N ARG A 14 -56.76 0.13 22.67
CA ARG A 14 -55.52 -0.32 22.02
C ARG A 14 -55.25 0.42 20.72
N VAL A 15 -56.30 0.92 20.06
CA VAL A 15 -56.20 1.76 18.86
C VAL A 15 -55.55 3.10 19.16
N LEU A 16 -55.85 3.73 20.31
CA LEU A 16 -55.24 4.99 20.69
C LEU A 16 -53.73 4.82 20.97
N LEU A 17 -53.35 3.68 21.56
CA LEU A 17 -51.94 3.35 21.80
C LEU A 17 -51.19 3.15 20.47
N LEU A 18 -51.81 2.45 19.51
CA LEU A 18 -51.26 2.23 18.18
C LEU A 18 -51.11 3.54 17.38
N VAL A 19 -52.10 4.43 17.48
CA VAL A 19 -52.04 5.75 16.84
C VAL A 19 -50.93 6.61 17.45
N ILE A 20 -50.76 6.59 18.78
CA ILE A 20 -49.67 7.32 19.44
C ILE A 20 -48.31 6.74 19.03
N THR A 21 -48.15 5.42 18.92
CA THR A 21 -46.90 4.82 18.43
C THR A 21 -46.65 5.12 16.95
N ALA A 22 -47.68 5.14 16.11
CA ALA A 22 -47.53 5.48 14.69
C ALA A 22 -47.15 6.96 14.51
N ILE A 23 -47.75 7.86 15.29
CA ILE A 23 -47.37 9.28 15.32
C ILE A 23 -45.94 9.44 15.84
N ALA A 24 -45.54 8.71 16.88
CA ALA A 24 -44.17 8.75 17.39
C ALA A 24 -43.14 8.27 16.35
N ILE A 25 -43.45 7.19 15.61
CA ILE A 25 -42.60 6.68 14.51
C ILE A 25 -42.56 7.68 13.35
N ALA A 26 -43.70 8.31 13.01
CA ALA A 26 -43.75 9.33 11.96
C ALA A 26 -42.99 10.60 12.36
N CYS A 27 -43.07 11.04 13.62
CA CYS A 27 -42.27 12.14 14.15
C CYS A 27 -40.78 11.79 14.20
N PHE A 28 -40.42 10.55 14.54
CA PHE A 28 -39.04 10.08 14.50
C PHE A 28 -38.50 10.07 13.06
N TRP A 29 -39.31 9.61 12.10
CA TRP A 29 -38.99 9.68 10.67
C TRP A 29 -38.89 11.13 10.17
N LEU A 30 -39.78 12.03 10.58
CA LEU A 30 -39.73 13.44 10.18
C LEU A 30 -38.48 14.14 10.74
N LEU A 31 -38.11 13.87 12.00
CA LEU A 31 -36.91 14.43 12.64
C LEU A 31 -35.60 13.83 12.11
N TYR A 32 -35.62 12.60 11.57
CA TYR A 32 -34.46 11.98 10.90
C TYR A 32 -34.42 12.22 9.39
N SER A 33 -35.55 12.53 8.76
CA SER A 33 -35.63 12.85 7.32
C SER A 33 -35.08 14.23 6.98
N SER A 34 -34.93 15.11 7.97
CA SER A 34 -34.20 16.39 7.84
C SER A 34 -32.68 16.25 7.97
N SER A 35 -32.14 15.04 8.05
CA SER A 35 -30.70 14.78 8.19
C SER A 35 -30.20 13.59 7.35
N ILE A 36 -30.82 13.36 6.19
CA ILE A 36 -30.24 12.53 5.12
C ILE A 36 -29.74 13.45 4.02
N PRO A 37 -28.41 13.64 3.85
CA PRO A 37 -27.90 14.21 2.62
C PRO A 37 -28.18 13.19 1.51
N SER A 38 -28.98 13.58 0.53
CA SER A 38 -29.01 12.94 -0.78
C SER A 38 -27.57 12.76 -1.26
N LEU A 39 -27.19 11.52 -1.56
CA LEU A 39 -25.90 11.15 -2.14
C LEU A 39 -25.83 11.61 -3.61
N GLY A 40 -25.94 12.92 -3.82
CA GLY A 40 -25.45 13.59 -5.02
C GLY A 40 -24.00 13.90 -4.78
N PHE A 41 -23.10 13.27 -5.53
CA PHE A 41 -21.68 13.61 -5.55
C PHE A 41 -21.52 15.08 -6.00
N SER A 42 -21.58 15.98 -5.03
CA SER A 42 -21.18 17.38 -5.18
C SER A 42 -19.72 17.43 -4.77
N PHE A 43 -18.83 17.56 -5.75
CA PHE A 43 -17.42 17.89 -5.53
C PHE A 43 -17.35 19.18 -4.73
N SER A 44 -17.10 19.06 -3.43
CA SER A 44 -16.68 20.18 -2.61
C SER A 44 -15.16 20.27 -2.76
N SER A 45 -14.71 21.17 -3.62
CA SER A 45 -13.29 21.52 -3.75
C SER A 45 -12.74 21.91 -2.37
N PRO A 46 -11.55 21.43 -1.96
CA PRO A 46 -10.85 22.05 -0.86
C PRO A 46 -10.45 23.45 -1.31
N ALA A 47 -11.12 24.48 -0.80
CA ALA A 47 -10.83 25.89 -1.08
C ALA A 47 -9.46 26.36 -0.51
N ALA A 48 -8.54 25.45 -0.23
CA ALA A 48 -7.14 25.72 0.07
C ALA A 48 -6.16 25.15 -0.98
N ALA A 49 -6.64 24.45 -2.01
CA ALA A 49 -5.81 23.85 -3.07
C ALA A 49 -5.94 24.57 -4.44
N VAL A 50 -6.82 25.56 -4.56
CA VAL A 50 -7.18 26.16 -5.86
C VAL A 50 -6.19 27.23 -6.37
N ASN A 51 -5.18 27.63 -5.59
CA ASN A 51 -4.16 28.59 -6.05
C ASN A 51 -2.87 27.95 -6.62
N TRP A 52 -2.80 26.62 -6.75
CA TRP A 52 -1.59 25.93 -7.24
C TRP A 52 -1.72 25.35 -8.67
N VAL A 53 -2.87 25.49 -9.32
CA VAL A 53 -3.14 24.89 -10.64
C VAL A 53 -3.34 25.97 -11.71
N GLU A 54 -2.37 26.88 -11.81
CA GLU A 54 -2.22 27.69 -13.01
C GLU A 54 -0.72 27.85 -13.31
N ASN A 55 -0.24 26.97 -14.20
CA ASN A 55 1.05 26.95 -14.92
C ASN A 55 1.79 25.61 -14.83
N GLY A 56 1.19 24.56 -15.41
CA GLY A 56 1.98 23.50 -16.04
C GLY A 56 2.58 24.03 -17.34
N THR A 57 3.82 23.64 -17.65
CA THR A 57 4.66 24.10 -18.77
C THR A 57 5.27 25.49 -18.64
N ARG A 58 6.30 25.61 -17.79
CA ARG A 58 7.50 26.41 -18.05
C ARG A 58 8.54 26.07 -17.00
N GLU A 59 9.74 25.73 -17.44
CA GLU A 59 10.93 25.75 -16.60
C GLU A 59 11.00 27.11 -15.90
N LYS A 60 10.58 27.18 -14.62
CA LYS A 60 10.81 28.35 -13.78
C LYS A 60 12.16 28.18 -13.10
N GLU A 61 13.20 28.51 -13.85
CA GLU A 61 14.24 29.33 -13.25
C GLU A 61 13.62 30.69 -12.87
N ASP A 62 14.07 31.24 -11.75
CA ASP A 62 13.70 32.52 -11.13
C ASP A 62 12.42 32.57 -10.27
N GLY A 63 12.67 32.73 -8.97
CA GLY A 63 11.70 33.07 -7.94
C GLY A 63 11.82 32.18 -6.71
N MET A 64 12.51 32.66 -5.67
CA MET A 64 12.46 32.12 -4.31
C MET A 64 11.03 32.27 -3.75
N GLY A 65 10.11 31.43 -4.23
CA GLY A 65 8.69 31.44 -3.92
C GLY A 65 8.35 30.37 -2.89
N SER A 66 8.26 30.79 -1.63
CA SER A 66 8.21 29.99 -0.39
C SER A 66 9.57 29.41 0.02
N SER A 67 10.13 29.97 1.09
CA SER A 67 11.32 29.50 1.80
C SER A 67 11.09 28.11 2.42
N GLY A 68 11.00 27.09 1.57
CA GLY A 68 10.77 25.72 1.99
C GLY A 68 11.87 25.28 2.95
N LYS A 69 11.48 24.75 4.09
CA LYS A 69 12.36 24.01 4.99
C LYS A 69 12.43 22.57 4.48
N TYR A 70 13.60 21.93 4.55
CA TYR A 70 13.87 20.63 3.94
C TYR A 70 14.14 19.56 4.99
N PHE A 71 13.82 18.32 4.63
CA PHE A 71 14.01 17.14 5.46
C PHE A 71 14.61 16.00 4.61
N VAL A 72 15.66 15.37 5.14
CA VAL A 72 16.33 14.18 4.60
C VAL A 72 16.30 13.11 5.69
N LEU A 73 15.87 11.88 5.35
CA LEU A 73 15.88 10.73 6.28
C LEU A 73 17.04 9.74 6.02
N GLY A 74 17.85 10.03 5.01
CA GLY A 74 18.96 9.21 4.54
C GLY A 74 19.07 9.28 3.02
N ASN A 75 20.14 8.71 2.48
CA ASN A 75 20.42 8.70 1.04
C ASN A 75 19.86 7.47 0.31
N ARG A 76 19.47 6.42 1.04
CA ARG A 76 18.98 5.16 0.46
C ARG A 76 17.85 4.59 1.32
N VAL A 77 16.71 4.30 0.68
CA VAL A 77 15.56 3.66 1.34
C VAL A 77 16.00 2.29 1.87
N ASP A 78 15.73 2.02 3.15
CA ASP A 78 16.09 0.75 3.83
C ASP A 78 17.57 0.37 3.81
N CYS A 79 18.47 1.35 3.68
CA CYS A 79 19.91 1.14 3.75
C CYS A 79 20.56 2.15 4.70
N PRO A 80 20.35 2.00 6.02
CA PRO A 80 21.02 2.79 7.04
C PRO A 80 22.42 2.21 7.34
N ARG A 81 23.47 2.94 6.94
CA ARG A 81 24.88 2.65 7.29
C ARG A 81 25.41 1.31 6.75
N LYS A 82 25.42 0.24 7.57
CA LYS A 82 26.20 -1.00 7.35
C LYS A 82 25.37 -2.17 6.77
N HIS A 83 24.06 -2.02 6.63
CA HIS A 83 23.16 -3.11 6.22
C HIS A 83 22.61 -2.91 4.79
N CYS A 84 23.46 -2.43 3.90
CA CYS A 84 23.09 -2.05 2.53
C CYS A 84 23.34 -3.13 1.48
N ASP A 85 23.89 -4.27 1.88
CA ASP A 85 24.35 -5.31 0.94
C ASP A 85 23.19 -6.14 0.37
N SER A 86 22.02 -6.13 1.02
CA SER A 86 20.82 -6.84 0.58
C SER A 86 19.60 -5.92 0.67
N CYS A 87 19.00 -5.62 -0.47
CA CYS A 87 17.82 -4.76 -0.52
C CYS A 87 16.55 -5.55 -0.26
N GLU A 88 15.58 -4.93 0.37
CA GLU A 88 14.29 -5.55 0.66
C GLU A 88 13.35 -5.55 -0.56
N GLY A 89 12.26 -6.31 -0.53
CA GLY A 89 11.26 -6.29 -1.60
C GLY A 89 10.52 -4.94 -1.71
N LEU A 90 9.93 -4.65 -2.87
CA LEU A 90 9.25 -3.37 -3.15
C LEU A 90 8.24 -2.98 -2.06
N GLY A 91 7.40 -3.91 -1.58
CA GLY A 91 6.42 -3.60 -0.54
C GLY A 91 7.02 -3.15 0.81
N HIS A 92 8.24 -3.61 1.13
CA HIS A 92 8.97 -3.15 2.31
C HIS A 92 9.52 -1.74 2.08
N GLN A 93 10.16 -1.53 0.94
CA GLN A 93 10.70 -0.21 0.55
C GLN A 93 9.60 0.85 0.44
N GLU A 94 8.42 0.51 -0.06
CA GLU A 94 7.24 1.39 -0.03
C GLU A 94 6.81 1.74 1.40
N SER A 95 6.81 0.78 2.31
CA SER A 95 6.47 1.06 3.72
C SER A 95 7.46 2.05 4.34
N SER A 96 8.73 1.95 3.99
CA SER A 96 9.80 2.82 4.47
C SER A 96 9.79 4.20 3.82
N LEU A 97 9.59 4.26 2.50
CA LEU A 97 9.45 5.52 1.77
C LEU A 97 8.22 6.30 2.24
N ARG A 98 7.09 5.61 2.44
CA ARG A 98 5.88 6.22 2.99
C ARG A 98 6.12 6.78 4.39
N CYS A 99 6.87 6.08 5.23
CA CYS A 99 7.21 6.59 6.57
C CYS A 99 7.98 7.92 6.49
N ALA A 100 8.98 8.01 5.61
CA ALA A 100 9.72 9.24 5.39
C ALA A 100 8.82 10.40 4.89
N LEU A 101 7.88 10.09 4.00
CA LEU A 101 6.88 11.05 3.49
C LEU A 101 5.93 11.53 4.60
N GLU A 102 5.49 10.63 5.49
CA GLU A 102 4.66 11.00 6.65
C GLU A 102 5.40 11.92 7.62
N GLU A 103 6.68 11.66 7.86
CA GLU A 103 7.50 12.51 8.72
C GLU A 103 7.71 13.89 8.10
N ALA A 104 8.02 13.97 6.81
CA ALA A 104 8.14 15.23 6.10
C ALA A 104 6.83 16.04 6.13
N LEU A 105 5.70 15.36 5.91
CA LEU A 105 4.36 15.94 5.99
C LEU A 105 4.07 16.47 7.39
N PHE A 106 4.39 15.69 8.43
CA PHE A 106 4.23 16.09 9.83
C PHE A 106 5.08 17.31 10.19
N LEU A 107 6.32 17.37 9.71
CA LEU A 107 7.25 18.48 9.91
C LEU A 107 6.94 19.69 9.02
N LYS A 108 6.01 19.56 8.07
CA LYS A 108 5.69 20.57 7.03
C LYS A 108 6.94 21.00 6.25
N ARG A 109 7.75 20.03 5.86
CA ARG A 109 9.00 20.21 5.13
C ARG A 109 8.95 19.55 3.77
N VAL A 110 9.70 20.08 2.82
CA VAL A 110 9.93 19.42 1.54
C VAL A 110 10.83 18.22 1.78
N PHE A 111 10.37 17.04 1.38
CA PHE A 111 11.15 15.82 1.49
C PHE A 111 12.17 15.74 0.36
N VAL A 112 13.43 15.58 0.72
CA VAL A 112 14.50 15.27 -0.23
C VAL A 112 14.54 13.75 -0.37
N MET A 113 13.87 13.27 -1.41
CA MET A 113 13.71 11.85 -1.71
C MET A 113 14.95 11.30 -2.43
N PRO A 114 15.38 10.06 -2.12
CA PRO A 114 16.41 9.38 -2.89
C PRO A 114 16.02 9.28 -4.38
N SER A 115 16.92 9.67 -5.28
CA SER A 115 16.73 9.56 -6.73
C SER A 115 16.70 8.12 -7.23
N ARG A 116 17.09 7.15 -6.40
CA ARG A 116 17.16 5.74 -6.75
C ARG A 116 16.56 4.85 -5.65
N MET A 117 15.86 3.82 -6.07
CA MET A 117 15.35 2.74 -5.22
C MET A 117 16.12 1.46 -5.52
N CYS A 118 16.51 0.72 -4.49
CA CYS A 118 17.24 -0.52 -4.68
C CYS A 118 16.33 -1.62 -5.21
N ILE A 119 16.86 -2.54 -6.00
CA ILE A 119 16.18 -3.73 -6.52
C ILE A 119 16.80 -4.96 -5.87
N ASN A 120 16.00 -5.71 -5.13
CA ASN A 120 16.43 -7.01 -4.61
C ASN A 120 16.65 -8.03 -5.76
N PRO A 121 17.86 -8.58 -5.93
CA PRO A 121 18.15 -9.53 -7.01
C PRO A 121 17.32 -10.83 -6.95
N ILE A 122 16.92 -11.29 -5.77
CA ILE A 122 16.06 -12.48 -5.60
C ILE A 122 14.72 -12.30 -6.32
N HIS A 123 14.27 -11.04 -6.40
CA HIS A 123 13.02 -10.66 -7.04
C HIS A 123 13.19 -10.26 -8.50
N ASN A 124 14.39 -10.30 -9.10
CA ASN A 124 14.65 -9.84 -10.48
C ASN A 124 15.28 -10.93 -11.37
N LYS A 125 14.50 -11.98 -11.70
CA LYS A 125 14.96 -13.13 -12.51
C LYS A 125 14.76 -12.99 -14.02
N LYS A 126 13.96 -12.02 -14.50
CA LYS A 126 13.87 -11.66 -15.92
C LYS A 126 15.15 -10.85 -16.19
N GLY A 127 16.18 -11.55 -16.68
CA GLY A 127 17.58 -11.17 -16.48
C GLY A 127 17.97 -9.80 -17.04
N ILE A 128 18.63 -8.97 -16.21
CA ILE A 128 19.60 -7.93 -16.61
C ILE A 128 20.61 -7.74 -15.46
N LEU A 129 21.23 -8.80 -14.95
CA LEU A 129 22.37 -8.66 -14.04
C LEU A 129 23.44 -9.67 -14.45
N HIS A 130 24.22 -9.31 -15.46
CA HIS A 130 25.52 -9.92 -15.66
C HIS A 130 26.39 -9.54 -14.45
N HIS A 131 26.50 -10.46 -13.50
CA HIS A 131 27.37 -10.28 -12.35
C HIS A 131 28.83 -10.41 -12.80
N SER A 132 29.57 -9.30 -12.85
CA SER A 132 31.03 -9.35 -12.77
C SER A 132 31.44 -9.36 -11.29
N SER A 133 32.24 -10.34 -10.89
CA SER A 133 32.66 -10.54 -9.49
C SER A 133 33.54 -9.42 -8.94
N ASN A 134 34.03 -8.52 -9.80
CA ASN A 134 35.03 -7.50 -9.47
C ASN A 134 34.47 -6.07 -9.41
N ALA A 135 33.14 -5.90 -9.40
CA ALA A 135 32.52 -4.56 -9.32
C ALA A 135 32.64 -3.95 -7.92
N THR A 136 32.89 -2.64 -7.86
CA THR A 136 32.87 -1.81 -6.64
C THR A 136 31.47 -1.74 -6.02
N SER A 137 31.36 -1.28 -4.77
CA SER A 137 30.06 -1.14 -4.07
C SER A 137 29.10 -0.20 -4.81
N GLU A 138 29.60 0.87 -5.43
CA GLU A 138 28.78 1.84 -6.18
C GLU A 138 28.33 1.30 -7.54
N GLU A 139 29.17 0.54 -8.24
CA GLU A 139 28.77 -0.14 -9.47
C GLU A 139 27.70 -1.20 -9.21
N ARG A 140 27.84 -1.96 -8.11
CA ARG A 140 26.82 -2.92 -7.67
C ARG A 140 25.51 -2.23 -7.29
N TRP A 141 25.56 -1.09 -6.61
CA TRP A 141 24.37 -0.31 -6.29
C TRP A 141 23.67 0.18 -7.55
N THR A 142 24.44 0.72 -8.52
CA THR A 142 23.89 1.25 -9.76
C THR A 142 23.20 0.17 -10.58
N ALA A 143 23.81 -1.01 -10.68
CA ALA A 143 23.21 -2.17 -11.35
C ALA A 143 21.96 -2.71 -10.62
N ASN A 144 21.96 -2.67 -9.29
CA ASN A 144 20.86 -3.16 -8.45
C ASN A 144 19.92 -2.05 -7.98
N SER A 145 19.71 -0.99 -8.76
CA SER A 145 18.76 0.06 -8.44
C SER A 145 18.06 0.59 -9.69
N CYS A 146 16.89 1.17 -9.52
CA CYS A 146 16.18 1.91 -10.55
C CYS A 146 15.97 3.35 -10.10
N ALA A 147 15.79 4.23 -11.08
CA ALA A 147 15.45 5.62 -10.80
C ALA A 147 14.06 5.71 -10.16
N MET A 148 13.90 6.57 -9.15
CA MET A 148 12.66 6.72 -8.39
C MET A 148 11.50 7.18 -9.27
N ASP A 149 11.78 8.07 -10.22
CA ASP A 149 10.86 8.59 -11.23
C ASP A 149 10.45 7.55 -12.30
N SER A 150 11.17 6.43 -12.40
CA SER A 150 10.75 5.30 -13.25
C SER A 150 9.72 4.40 -12.57
N LEU A 151 9.57 4.51 -11.25
CA LEU A 151 8.58 3.78 -10.45
C LEU A 151 7.39 4.65 -10.06
N TYR A 152 7.63 5.91 -9.69
CA TYR A 152 6.63 6.81 -9.15
C TYR A 152 6.60 8.16 -9.85
N ASP A 153 5.42 8.75 -9.89
CA ASP A 153 5.14 10.08 -10.41
C ASP A 153 5.34 11.11 -9.30
N LEU A 154 6.44 11.85 -9.37
CA LEU A 154 6.84 12.80 -8.32
C LEU A 154 5.91 14.01 -8.24
N ASP A 155 5.28 14.38 -9.36
CA ASP A 155 4.31 15.48 -9.40
C ASP A 155 3.05 15.06 -8.63
N LEU A 156 2.53 13.85 -8.87
CA LEU A 156 1.40 13.32 -8.10
C LEU A 156 1.71 13.14 -6.61
N ILE A 157 2.94 12.71 -6.25
CA ILE A 157 3.35 12.68 -4.84
C ILE A 157 3.33 14.10 -4.25
N SER A 158 3.84 15.08 -5.00
CA SER A 158 3.97 16.49 -4.59
C SER A 158 2.63 17.18 -4.37
N GLU A 159 1.52 16.65 -4.92
CA GLU A 159 0.16 17.13 -4.59
C GLU A 159 -0.20 16.93 -3.11
N THR A 160 0.42 15.95 -2.44
CA THR A 160 0.18 15.65 -1.02
C THR A 160 1.38 15.97 -0.14
N VAL A 161 2.58 15.57 -0.55
CA VAL A 161 3.83 15.78 0.20
C VAL A 161 4.86 16.38 -0.75
N PRO A 162 5.28 17.65 -0.58
CA PRO A 162 6.26 18.26 -1.45
C PRO A 162 7.56 17.46 -1.47
N VAL A 163 8.00 17.04 -2.67
CA VAL A 163 9.22 16.24 -2.83
C VAL A 163 10.17 16.87 -3.85
N ILE A 164 11.47 16.69 -3.62
CA ILE A 164 12.52 16.88 -4.63
C ILE A 164 13.46 15.68 -4.58
N LEU A 165 14.16 15.40 -5.68
CA LEU A 165 15.18 14.36 -5.69
C LEU A 165 16.54 14.87 -5.20
N ASP A 166 17.30 13.98 -4.57
CA ASP A 166 18.67 14.18 -4.09
C ASP A 166 19.74 14.31 -5.20
N ASN A 167 19.34 14.27 -6.47
CA ASN A 167 20.18 14.57 -7.64
C ASN A 167 19.72 15.83 -8.40
N SER A 168 18.73 16.56 -7.88
CA SER A 168 18.18 17.74 -8.54
C SER A 168 19.10 18.97 -8.40
N LYS A 169 19.06 19.88 -9.39
CA LYS A 169 19.72 21.20 -9.30
C LYS A 169 19.31 21.96 -8.03
N MET A 170 18.04 21.83 -7.64
CA MET A 170 17.48 22.43 -6.43
C MET A 170 18.20 21.91 -5.17
N TRP A 171 18.37 20.59 -5.06
CA TRP A 171 19.07 19.98 -3.93
C TRP A 171 20.51 20.51 -3.77
N TYR A 172 21.27 20.62 -4.86
CA TYR A 172 22.62 21.17 -4.79
C TYR A 172 22.64 22.64 -4.32
N ARG A 173 21.66 23.45 -4.73
CA ARG A 173 21.51 24.84 -4.25
C ARG A 173 21.18 24.88 -2.75
N ILE A 174 20.30 23.99 -2.27
CA ILE A 174 19.94 23.88 -0.84
C ILE A 174 21.15 23.48 -0.01
N LEU A 175 21.89 22.45 -0.44
CA LEU A 175 23.12 22.03 0.24
C LEU A 175 24.13 23.17 0.34
N SER A 176 24.44 23.84 -0.77
CA SER A 176 25.36 24.98 -0.77
C SER A 176 24.89 26.09 0.18
N THR A 177 23.59 26.40 0.19
CA THR A 177 23.00 27.41 1.07
C THR A 177 23.06 27.00 2.54
N SER A 178 22.75 25.74 2.84
CA SER A 178 22.81 25.19 4.21
C SER A 178 24.21 25.25 4.79
N MET A 179 25.24 24.95 3.99
CA MET A 179 26.64 25.05 4.40
C MET A 179 27.05 26.50 4.70
N LYS A 180 26.61 27.47 3.87
CA LYS A 180 26.86 28.91 4.10
C LYS A 180 26.19 29.44 5.37
N LEU A 181 25.04 28.90 5.74
CA LEU A 181 24.28 29.32 6.94
C LEU A 181 24.75 28.65 8.24
N GLY A 182 25.70 27.71 8.19
CA GLY A 182 26.27 27.03 9.36
C GLY A 182 25.20 26.36 10.23
N SER A 183 25.23 26.62 11.54
CA SER A 183 24.30 26.04 12.51
C SER A 183 22.82 26.41 12.30
N ARG A 184 22.54 27.47 11.52
CA ARG A 184 21.18 27.85 11.12
C ARG A 184 20.74 27.19 9.81
N GLY A 185 21.68 26.64 9.05
CA GLY A 185 21.45 26.05 7.73
C GLY A 185 21.22 24.56 7.75
N LEU A 186 21.98 23.84 8.58
CA LEU A 186 21.95 22.39 8.64
C LEU A 186 22.03 21.92 10.09
N VAL A 187 21.14 20.99 10.44
CA VAL A 187 21.27 20.21 11.67
C VAL A 187 21.30 18.73 11.31
N HIS A 188 22.20 18.00 11.97
CA HIS A 188 22.23 16.56 11.93
C HIS A 188 21.57 16.01 13.19
N VAL A 189 20.64 15.09 13.05
CA VAL A 189 19.89 14.49 14.15
C VAL A 189 19.91 12.96 14.03
N GLU A 190 20.01 12.27 15.16
CA GLU A 190 19.94 10.81 15.25
C GLU A 190 19.14 10.46 16.51
N GLY A 191 18.16 9.56 16.38
CA GLY A 191 17.33 9.10 17.51
C GLY A 191 16.45 10.17 18.15
N THR A 192 16.15 11.27 17.43
CA THR A 192 15.29 12.36 17.92
C THR A 192 13.84 12.13 17.49
N ASP A 193 12.88 12.35 18.39
CA ASP A 193 11.46 12.16 18.07
C ASP A 193 10.93 13.24 17.13
N LYS A 194 10.02 12.88 16.21
CA LYS A 194 9.41 13.82 15.26
C LYS A 194 8.72 15.00 15.95
N VAL A 195 8.15 14.82 17.15
CA VAL A 195 7.54 15.90 17.93
C VAL A 195 8.60 16.91 18.36
N ASP A 196 9.76 16.43 18.84
CA ASP A 196 10.87 17.31 19.21
C ASP A 196 11.43 18.05 18.00
N LEU A 197 11.56 17.37 16.85
CA LEU A 197 11.98 17.99 15.58
C LEU A 197 11.03 19.11 15.12
N ARG A 198 9.74 19.01 15.45
CA ARG A 198 8.71 20.02 15.11
C ARG A 198 8.67 21.17 16.11
N ASP A 199 8.71 20.86 17.40
CA ASP A 199 8.36 21.80 18.46
C ASP A 199 9.58 22.52 19.04
N ASN A 200 10.78 21.92 18.98
CA ASN A 200 12.01 22.58 19.43
C ASN A 200 12.50 23.60 18.39
N THR A 201 12.68 24.85 18.82
CA THR A 201 13.10 25.98 17.97
C THR A 201 14.46 25.79 17.31
N ILE A 202 15.33 24.95 17.87
CA ILE A 202 16.63 24.58 17.28
C ILE A 202 16.43 23.88 15.94
N TYR A 203 15.49 22.92 15.88
CA TYR A 203 15.22 22.12 14.69
C TYR A 203 14.17 22.75 13.81
N SER A 204 13.11 23.31 14.39
CA SER A 204 11.96 23.80 13.63
C SER A 204 12.33 24.97 12.71
N ASN A 205 13.36 25.77 13.03
CA ASN A 205 13.79 26.93 12.26
C ASN A 205 14.95 26.70 11.29
N VAL A 206 15.62 25.56 11.35
CA VAL A 206 16.74 25.25 10.45
C VAL A 206 16.27 25.04 9.01
N LEU A 207 17.09 25.45 8.04
CA LEU A 207 16.79 25.23 6.62
C LEU A 207 16.70 23.73 6.30
N LEU A 208 17.69 22.92 6.73
CA LEU A 208 17.77 21.50 6.41
C LEU A 208 17.93 20.65 7.69
N ILE A 209 17.01 19.71 7.89
CA ILE A 209 17.17 18.62 8.86
C ILE A 209 17.71 17.40 8.12
N ASN A 210 18.89 16.94 8.52
CA ASN A 210 19.45 15.67 8.09
C ASN A 210 19.28 14.65 9.22
N HIS A 211 18.21 13.86 9.13
CA HIS A 211 17.84 12.84 10.10
C HIS A 211 18.46 11.51 9.69
N THR A 212 19.31 10.96 10.56
CA THR A 212 19.80 9.59 10.43
C THR A 212 18.71 8.62 10.85
N ALA A 213 18.19 7.86 9.89
CA ALA A 213 17.28 6.76 10.16
C ALA A 213 17.91 5.64 11.00
N SER A 214 17.05 4.89 11.70
CA SER A 214 17.35 3.67 12.43
C SER A 214 18.18 2.70 11.59
N PRO A 215 19.21 2.05 12.18
CA PRO A 215 20.02 1.04 11.50
C PRO A 215 19.24 -0.20 11.03
N LEU A 216 17.97 -0.34 11.41
CA LEU A 216 17.13 -1.47 11.00
C LEU A 216 16.35 -1.21 9.70
N SER A 217 15.78 -0.01 9.54
CA SER A 217 14.97 0.42 8.37
C SER A 217 14.32 1.77 8.66
N TRP A 218 14.01 2.54 7.61
CA TRP A 218 13.35 3.84 7.77
C TRP A 218 11.98 3.71 8.38
N PHE A 219 11.28 2.61 8.11
CA PHE A 219 9.96 2.43 8.68
C PHE A 219 9.95 2.51 10.21
N MET A 220 11.09 2.28 10.89
CA MET A 220 11.18 2.23 12.36
C MET A 220 10.99 3.59 12.99
N GLU A 221 11.18 4.66 12.22
CA GLU A 221 10.95 6.04 12.67
C GLU A 221 9.46 6.34 12.90
N CYS A 222 8.58 5.70 12.12
CA CYS A 222 7.15 5.81 12.30
C CYS A 222 6.69 4.88 13.44
N LYS A 223 6.75 5.40 14.67
CA LYS A 223 6.19 4.79 15.88
C LYS A 223 4.68 4.50 15.70
N ASP A 224 4.17 3.46 16.37
CA ASP A 224 2.75 3.04 16.38
C ASP A 224 2.15 2.41 15.12
N ARG A 225 2.92 1.63 14.34
CA ARG A 225 2.38 0.94 13.13
C ARG A 225 1.23 -0.04 13.38
N ASN A 226 1.08 -0.54 14.59
CA ASN A 226 -0.03 -1.43 14.93
C ASN A 226 -1.33 -0.65 15.14
N ASN A 227 -1.23 0.66 15.41
CA ASN A 227 -2.37 1.54 15.50
C ASN A 227 -2.62 2.18 14.13
N ARG A 228 -3.46 1.56 13.30
CA ARG A 228 -3.79 2.07 11.97
C ARG A 228 -4.36 3.50 11.96
N SER A 229 -4.86 3.99 13.10
CA SER A 229 -5.35 5.36 13.26
C SER A 229 -4.25 6.43 13.34
N SER A 230 -2.98 6.06 13.57
CA SER A 230 -1.85 6.99 13.61
C SER A 230 -1.18 7.22 12.24
N ILE A 231 -1.60 6.45 11.22
CA ILE A 231 -1.07 6.50 9.86
C ILE A 231 -1.68 7.70 9.14
N THR A 232 -0.84 8.60 8.62
CA THR A 232 -1.29 9.81 7.93
C THR A 232 -1.46 9.55 6.43
N LEU A 233 -0.61 8.72 5.84
CA LEU A 233 -0.69 8.33 4.43
C LEU A 233 -1.20 6.89 4.30
N PRO A 234 -2.30 6.63 3.57
CA PRO A 234 -2.84 5.29 3.44
C PRO A 234 -1.83 4.33 2.79
N TYR A 235 -1.92 3.02 3.07
CA TYR A 235 -1.07 2.01 2.42
C TYR A 235 -1.21 2.00 0.89
N SER A 236 -2.33 2.51 0.37
CA SER A 236 -2.57 2.69 -1.05
C SER A 236 -1.94 3.96 -1.64
N PHE A 237 -1.27 4.82 -0.86
CA PHE A 237 -0.72 6.09 -1.34
C PHE A 237 0.30 5.88 -2.47
N LEU A 238 1.48 5.32 -2.17
CA LEU A 238 2.52 5.06 -3.19
C LEU A 238 2.03 4.23 -4.38
N PRO A 239 1.22 3.17 -4.19
CA PRO A 239 0.66 2.41 -5.31
C PRO A 239 -0.19 3.24 -6.28
N LYS A 240 -0.87 4.28 -5.80
CA LYS A 240 -1.64 5.21 -6.64
C LYS A 240 -0.77 6.25 -7.33
N MET A 241 0.46 6.46 -6.85
CA MET A 241 1.42 7.39 -7.43
C MET A 241 2.41 6.70 -8.37
N ALA A 242 2.09 5.54 -8.91
CA ALA A 242 2.91 4.84 -9.90
C ALA A 242 3.24 5.74 -11.09
N ALA A 243 4.43 5.65 -11.69
CA ALA A 243 4.83 6.49 -12.83
C ALA A 243 3.84 6.41 -14.00
N ARG A 244 3.66 7.53 -14.72
CA ARG A 244 2.66 7.66 -15.80
C ARG A 244 2.72 6.51 -16.82
N LYS A 245 3.92 6.15 -17.30
CA LYS A 245 4.10 5.03 -18.25
C LYS A 245 3.54 3.69 -17.75
N LEU A 246 3.62 3.44 -16.44
CA LEU A 246 3.12 2.22 -15.81
C LEU A 246 1.60 2.26 -15.66
N ARG A 247 1.03 3.42 -15.34
CA ARG A 247 -0.42 3.65 -15.32
C ARG A 247 -1.04 3.46 -16.70
N ASP A 248 -0.47 4.12 -17.71
CA ASP A 248 -0.92 4.03 -19.10
C ASP A 248 -0.87 2.58 -19.62
N ALA A 249 0.18 1.82 -19.28
CA ALA A 249 0.27 0.40 -19.62
C ALA A 249 -0.78 -0.45 -18.90
N ALA A 250 -0.99 -0.23 -17.60
CA ALA A 250 -2.03 -0.92 -16.85
C ALA A 250 -3.43 -0.61 -17.39
N ASP A 251 -3.71 0.65 -17.74
CA ASP A 251 -5.01 1.08 -18.29
C ASP A 251 -5.30 0.40 -19.64
N LYS A 252 -4.32 0.32 -20.54
CA LYS A 252 -4.44 -0.45 -21.80
C LYS A 252 -4.75 -1.93 -21.55
N ILE A 253 -4.08 -2.55 -20.59
CA ILE A 253 -4.31 -3.97 -20.26
C ILE A 253 -5.72 -4.17 -19.68
N LYS A 254 -6.17 -3.27 -18.81
CA LYS A 254 -7.54 -3.30 -18.26
C LYS A 254 -8.59 -3.15 -19.36
N GLU A 255 -8.37 -2.28 -20.33
CA GLU A 255 -9.26 -2.13 -21.49
C GLU A 255 -9.35 -3.44 -22.29
N LEU A 256 -8.22 -4.11 -22.55
CA LEU A 256 -8.18 -5.40 -23.22
C LEU A 256 -8.82 -6.53 -22.41
N LEU A 257 -8.75 -6.47 -21.08
CA LEU A 257 -9.42 -7.42 -20.19
C LEU A 257 -10.95 -7.26 -20.19
N GLY A 258 -11.45 -6.03 -20.43
CA GLY A 258 -12.87 -5.69 -20.36
C GLY A 258 -13.40 -5.80 -18.93
N ASP A 259 -14.54 -6.47 -18.76
CA ASP A 259 -15.02 -6.84 -17.43
C ASP A 259 -14.27 -8.08 -16.92
N TYR A 260 -13.52 -7.92 -15.83
CA TYR A 260 -12.73 -8.99 -15.22
C TYR A 260 -12.77 -8.95 -13.70
N ASP A 261 -12.53 -10.13 -13.14
CA ASP A 261 -12.24 -10.36 -11.73
C ASP A 261 -10.77 -10.76 -11.60
N ALA A 262 -10.18 -10.59 -10.42
CA ALA A 262 -8.75 -10.84 -10.23
C ALA A 262 -8.44 -11.55 -8.92
N ILE A 263 -7.38 -12.36 -8.96
CA ILE A 263 -6.80 -12.99 -7.77
C ILE A 263 -5.30 -12.70 -7.69
N HIS A 264 -4.82 -12.48 -6.46
CA HIS A 264 -3.41 -12.47 -6.16
C HIS A 264 -3.03 -13.73 -5.39
N VAL A 265 -2.05 -14.50 -5.88
CA VAL A 265 -1.64 -15.79 -5.32
C VAL A 265 -0.15 -15.75 -4.92
N ARG A 266 0.11 -15.67 -3.61
CA ARG A 266 1.44 -15.59 -3.03
C ARG A 266 1.87 -16.93 -2.44
N ARG A 267 2.55 -17.75 -3.24
CA ARG A 267 3.00 -19.10 -2.87
C ARG A 267 4.50 -19.14 -2.52
N GLY A 268 5.37 -18.95 -3.52
CA GLY A 268 6.83 -19.21 -3.46
C GLY A 268 7.52 -19.13 -2.08
N ASP A 269 7.95 -17.95 -1.62
CA ASP A 269 8.62 -17.79 -0.31
C ASP A 269 7.71 -17.96 0.93
N LYS A 270 6.38 -18.08 0.75
CA LYS A 270 5.41 -18.21 1.86
C LYS A 270 5.14 -19.66 2.22
N ILE A 271 5.25 -20.57 1.26
CA ILE A 271 5.24 -22.02 1.47
C ILE A 271 6.64 -22.44 1.93
N LYS A 272 6.89 -22.32 3.24
CA LYS A 272 8.11 -22.76 3.89
C LYS A 272 7.81 -23.91 4.84
N THR A 273 8.33 -25.09 4.52
CA THR A 273 8.23 -26.28 5.37
C THR A 273 9.58 -26.63 5.99
N ARG A 274 9.57 -27.19 7.20
CA ARG A 274 10.76 -27.78 7.85
C ARG A 274 10.35 -29.02 8.64
N LYS A 275 11.26 -29.97 8.80
CA LYS A 275 11.06 -31.10 9.72
C LYS A 275 11.38 -30.68 11.15
N ASP A 276 10.53 -31.10 12.09
CA ASP A 276 10.85 -31.00 13.52
C ASP A 276 11.78 -32.14 13.96
N ARG A 277 12.11 -32.18 15.27
CA ARG A 277 12.99 -33.20 15.87
C ARG A 277 12.47 -34.65 15.72
N PHE A 278 11.20 -34.83 15.35
CA PHE A 278 10.57 -36.12 15.13
C PHE A 278 10.36 -36.43 13.64
N GLY A 279 10.91 -35.59 12.74
CA GLY A 279 10.79 -35.77 11.30
C GLY A 279 9.46 -35.30 10.70
N VAL A 280 8.59 -34.69 11.50
CA VAL A 280 7.26 -34.22 11.07
C VAL A 280 7.38 -32.86 10.40
N ASP A 281 6.74 -32.71 9.23
CA ASP A 281 6.75 -31.44 8.51
C ASP A 281 5.96 -30.37 9.26
N ARG A 282 6.51 -29.16 9.29
CA ARG A 282 5.93 -27.99 9.92
C ARG A 282 5.98 -26.80 8.97
N THR A 283 4.95 -25.97 8.98
CA THR A 283 4.82 -24.74 8.21
C THR A 283 4.39 -23.57 9.10
N LEU A 284 4.64 -22.35 8.64
CA LEU A 284 4.18 -21.12 9.29
C LEU A 284 2.74 -20.75 8.88
N HIS A 285 2.30 -21.25 7.73
CA HIS A 285 0.96 -21.07 7.18
C HIS A 285 0.40 -22.48 6.91
N PRO A 286 -0.34 -23.07 7.88
CA PRO A 286 -0.81 -24.45 7.82
C PRO A 286 -1.72 -24.75 6.62
N HIS A 287 -2.52 -23.79 6.16
CA HIS A 287 -3.53 -24.01 5.12
C HIS A 287 -3.11 -23.44 3.76
N LEU A 288 -2.12 -22.52 3.72
CA LEU A 288 -1.76 -21.78 2.51
C LEU A 288 -1.53 -22.66 1.27
N ASP A 289 -0.79 -23.77 1.36
CA ASP A 289 -0.51 -24.60 0.19
C ASP A 289 -1.80 -25.21 -0.37
N ARG A 290 -2.65 -25.76 0.51
CA ARG A 290 -3.97 -26.31 0.19
C ARG A 290 -4.86 -25.25 -0.44
N ASP A 291 -5.07 -24.15 0.26
CA ASP A 291 -6.04 -23.10 -0.10
C ASP A 291 -5.72 -22.40 -1.43
N THR A 292 -4.44 -22.43 -1.85
CA THR A 292 -3.97 -21.80 -3.09
C THR A 292 -3.74 -22.79 -4.23
N ARG A 293 -4.21 -24.04 -4.10
CA ARG A 293 -4.30 -24.98 -5.23
C ARG A 293 -5.54 -24.71 -6.08
N PRO A 294 -5.51 -24.97 -7.40
CA PRO A 294 -6.60 -24.64 -8.33
C PRO A 294 -7.98 -25.13 -7.87
N GLU A 295 -8.07 -26.37 -7.39
CA GLU A 295 -9.31 -27.00 -6.96
C GLU A 295 -9.92 -26.33 -5.70
N PHE A 296 -9.08 -25.80 -4.81
CA PHE A 296 -9.51 -25.08 -3.61
C PHE A 296 -9.81 -23.61 -3.93
N ILE A 297 -8.98 -22.98 -4.77
CA ILE A 297 -9.24 -21.62 -5.29
C ILE A 297 -10.61 -21.60 -5.95
N GLY A 298 -10.90 -22.55 -6.85
CA GLY A 298 -12.17 -22.63 -7.57
C GLY A 298 -13.38 -22.68 -6.63
N ARG A 299 -13.34 -23.53 -5.60
CA ARG A 299 -14.39 -23.64 -4.56
C ARG A 299 -14.50 -22.41 -3.66
N ARG A 300 -13.38 -21.73 -3.40
CA ARG A 300 -13.36 -20.53 -2.54
C ARG A 300 -13.98 -19.34 -3.28
N ILE A 301 -13.57 -19.11 -4.54
CA ILE A 301 -13.94 -17.91 -5.28
C ILE A 301 -15.30 -18.00 -5.97
N GLU A 302 -15.87 -19.20 -6.19
CA GLU A 302 -17.19 -19.35 -6.85
C GLU A 302 -18.34 -18.66 -6.10
N LYS A 303 -18.14 -18.33 -4.82
CA LYS A 303 -19.09 -17.57 -3.99
C LYS A 303 -19.15 -16.08 -4.36
N TRP A 304 -18.13 -15.58 -5.04
CA TRP A 304 -17.95 -14.16 -5.36
C TRP A 304 -17.82 -13.91 -6.86
N ILE A 305 -17.19 -14.84 -7.58
CA ILE A 305 -16.86 -14.73 -8.99
C ILE A 305 -17.67 -15.78 -9.76
N PRO A 306 -18.63 -15.37 -10.60
CA PRO A 306 -19.42 -16.29 -11.42
C PRO A 306 -18.57 -17.04 -12.46
N LYS A 307 -19.04 -18.22 -12.84
CA LYS A 307 -18.43 -19.01 -13.93
C LYS A 307 -18.52 -18.26 -15.27
N GLY A 308 -17.55 -18.49 -16.15
CA GLY A 308 -17.44 -17.86 -17.47
C GLY A 308 -16.78 -16.48 -17.46
N HIS A 309 -16.55 -15.89 -16.30
CA HIS A 309 -15.90 -14.60 -16.16
C HIS A 309 -14.40 -14.66 -16.50
N THR A 310 -13.84 -13.51 -16.89
CA THR A 310 -12.40 -13.35 -17.04
C THR A 310 -11.74 -13.25 -15.68
N LEU A 311 -10.73 -14.09 -15.43
CA LEU A 311 -10.01 -14.16 -14.17
C LEU A 311 -8.53 -13.82 -14.40
N PHE A 312 -8.12 -12.61 -14.02
CA PHE A 312 -6.73 -12.20 -14.06
C PHE A 312 -5.98 -12.76 -12.84
N ILE A 313 -4.90 -13.50 -13.08
CA ILE A 313 -4.11 -14.15 -12.01
C ILE A 313 -2.72 -13.51 -11.92
N ALA A 314 -2.49 -12.76 -10.84
CA ALA A 314 -1.16 -12.30 -10.46
C ALA A 314 -0.55 -13.27 -9.44
N SER A 315 0.55 -13.93 -9.78
CA SER A 315 1.12 -14.98 -8.94
C SER A 315 2.64 -15.04 -9.02
N ASN A 316 3.25 -15.50 -7.94
CA ASN A 316 4.68 -15.81 -7.89
C ASN A 316 4.96 -17.33 -7.90
N GLU A 317 3.94 -18.15 -8.21
CA GLU A 317 4.08 -19.58 -8.48
C GLU A 317 5.00 -19.81 -9.68
N ARG A 318 5.88 -20.81 -9.58
CA ARG A 318 6.92 -21.09 -10.58
C ARG A 318 6.58 -22.26 -11.48
N THR A 319 5.69 -23.14 -11.03
CA THR A 319 5.24 -24.29 -11.80
C THR A 319 4.45 -23.80 -13.03
N PRO A 320 4.91 -24.06 -14.26
CA PRO A 320 4.18 -23.68 -15.47
C PRO A 320 2.78 -24.31 -15.47
N SER A 321 1.81 -23.56 -15.97
CA SER A 321 0.41 -24.02 -16.08
C SER A 321 -0.22 -24.46 -14.76
N PHE A 322 0.35 -24.10 -13.60
CA PHE A 322 -0.19 -24.51 -12.29
C PHE A 322 -1.67 -24.18 -12.11
N PHE A 323 -2.11 -23.04 -12.64
CA PHE A 323 -3.51 -22.58 -12.55
C PHE A 323 -4.40 -23.05 -13.70
N SER A 324 -3.90 -23.83 -14.66
CA SER A 324 -4.70 -24.27 -15.81
C SER A 324 -6.00 -24.99 -15.44
N PRO A 325 -6.13 -25.77 -14.35
CA PRO A 325 -7.41 -26.39 -14.01
C PRO A 325 -8.55 -25.40 -13.73
N LEU A 326 -8.24 -24.11 -13.47
CA LEU A 326 -9.29 -23.08 -13.35
C LEU A 326 -9.95 -22.73 -14.70
N SER A 327 -9.37 -23.13 -15.84
CA SER A 327 -9.92 -22.83 -17.16
C SER A 327 -11.24 -23.54 -17.44
N ASP A 328 -11.55 -24.61 -16.70
CA ASP A 328 -12.82 -25.31 -16.77
C ASP A 328 -14.01 -24.42 -16.36
N ARG A 329 -13.74 -23.33 -15.63
CA ARG A 329 -14.76 -22.43 -15.08
C ARG A 329 -14.55 -20.97 -15.43
N TYR A 330 -13.34 -20.53 -15.74
CA TYR A 330 -13.00 -19.13 -15.92
C TYR A 330 -12.13 -18.92 -17.17
N ARG A 331 -12.22 -17.75 -17.79
CA ARG A 331 -11.30 -17.34 -18.86
C ARG A 331 -10.06 -16.76 -18.22
N LEU A 332 -8.97 -17.52 -18.20
CA LEU A 332 -7.76 -17.14 -17.47
C LEU A 332 -6.96 -16.07 -18.24
N ALA A 333 -6.50 -15.05 -17.53
CA ALA A 333 -5.61 -14.03 -18.04
C ALA A 333 -4.40 -13.85 -17.12
N TYR A 334 -3.24 -13.60 -17.72
CA TYR A 334 -1.96 -13.42 -17.03
C TYR A 334 -1.22 -12.23 -17.63
N SER A 335 -0.30 -11.65 -16.87
CA SER A 335 0.59 -10.58 -17.35
C SER A 335 1.32 -10.97 -18.65
N SER A 336 1.74 -12.24 -18.77
CA SER A 336 2.41 -12.75 -19.97
C SER A 336 1.56 -12.72 -21.24
N ASN A 337 0.24 -12.62 -21.15
CA ASN A 337 -0.63 -12.46 -22.33
C ASN A 337 -0.52 -11.06 -22.97
N TYR A 338 0.13 -10.11 -22.29
CA TYR A 338 0.24 -8.71 -22.69
C TYR A 338 1.70 -8.26 -22.86
N SER A 339 2.59 -9.18 -23.27
CA SER A 339 4.02 -8.91 -23.45
C SER A 339 4.28 -7.73 -24.38
N ASP A 340 3.49 -7.58 -25.44
CA ASP A 340 3.65 -6.48 -26.41
C ASP A 340 3.48 -5.10 -25.78
N ILE A 341 2.72 -4.98 -24.68
CA ILE A 341 2.57 -3.73 -23.92
C ILE A 341 3.64 -3.65 -22.83
N LEU A 342 3.83 -4.74 -22.08
CA LEU A 342 4.71 -4.77 -20.92
C LEU A 342 6.18 -4.61 -21.28
N ASP A 343 6.66 -5.28 -22.33
CA ASP A 343 8.07 -5.26 -22.71
C ASP A 343 8.53 -3.87 -23.21
N GLN A 344 7.60 -2.95 -23.51
CA GLN A 344 7.92 -1.56 -23.86
C GLN A 344 8.22 -0.67 -22.64
N VAL A 345 7.74 -1.04 -21.45
CA VAL A 345 7.79 -0.18 -20.25
C VAL A 345 8.44 -0.83 -19.03
N VAL A 346 8.51 -2.16 -19.00
CA VAL A 346 9.07 -2.94 -17.89
C VAL A 346 10.54 -3.26 -18.16
N GLU A 347 11.40 -2.60 -17.40
CA GLU A 347 12.84 -2.81 -17.36
C GLU A 347 13.25 -3.69 -16.18
N ASN A 348 12.41 -3.77 -15.14
CA ASN A 348 12.67 -4.56 -13.94
C ASN A 348 11.38 -5.07 -13.29
N ASN A 349 11.52 -6.07 -12.40
CA ASN A 349 10.37 -6.70 -11.77
C ASN A 349 9.56 -5.81 -10.81
N TYR A 350 10.09 -4.67 -10.35
CA TYR A 350 9.31 -3.74 -9.52
C TYR A 350 8.28 -2.99 -10.38
N GLN A 351 8.66 -2.58 -11.59
CA GLN A 351 7.73 -1.98 -12.54
C GLN A 351 6.62 -2.96 -12.93
N LEU A 352 6.97 -4.23 -13.19
CA LEU A 352 5.97 -5.28 -13.42
C LEU A 352 5.01 -5.43 -12.23
N PHE A 353 5.55 -5.51 -11.02
CA PHE A 353 4.74 -5.64 -9.80
C PHE A 353 3.82 -4.43 -9.57
N ILE A 354 4.25 -3.21 -9.91
CA ILE A 354 3.42 -2.01 -9.87
C ILE A 354 2.27 -2.11 -10.89
N ILE A 355 2.56 -2.49 -12.14
CA ILE A 355 1.54 -2.66 -13.18
C ILE A 355 0.52 -3.72 -12.76
N GLU A 356 0.97 -4.88 -12.27
CA GLU A 356 0.08 -5.94 -11.78
C GLU A 356 -0.82 -5.45 -10.65
N ARG A 357 -0.32 -4.63 -9.73
CA ARG A 357 -1.15 -4.03 -8.66
C ARG A 357 -2.19 -3.06 -9.19
N LEU A 358 -1.87 -2.29 -10.23
CA LEU A 358 -2.82 -1.39 -10.88
C LEU A 358 -3.92 -2.19 -11.60
N ILE A 359 -3.56 -3.29 -12.26
CA ILE A 359 -4.53 -4.21 -12.87
C ILE A 359 -5.39 -4.87 -11.78
N LEU A 360 -4.81 -5.39 -10.70
CA LEU A 360 -5.59 -5.97 -9.59
C LEU A 360 -6.56 -4.95 -8.98
N ALA A 361 -6.14 -3.69 -8.83
CA ALA A 361 -6.96 -2.62 -8.27
C ALA A 361 -8.13 -2.18 -9.18
N GLY A 362 -8.04 -2.46 -10.49
CA GLY A 362 -9.12 -2.17 -11.44
C GLY A 362 -10.16 -3.28 -11.58
N ALA A 363 -9.96 -4.43 -10.93
CA ALA A 363 -10.85 -5.57 -11.05
C ALA A 363 -12.21 -5.32 -10.37
N LYS A 364 -13.27 -5.92 -10.92
CA LYS A 364 -14.62 -5.86 -10.32
C LYS A 364 -14.65 -6.53 -8.95
N THR A 365 -14.08 -7.73 -8.87
CA THR A 365 -13.84 -8.47 -7.63
C THR A 365 -12.35 -8.77 -7.51
N PHE A 366 -11.74 -8.40 -6.38
CA PHE A 366 -10.35 -8.71 -6.11
C PHE A 366 -10.21 -9.61 -4.88
N VAL A 367 -9.66 -10.81 -5.07
CA VAL A 367 -9.39 -11.76 -3.98
C VAL A 367 -7.89 -11.85 -3.72
N ARG A 368 -7.48 -11.53 -2.49
CA ARG A 368 -6.08 -11.59 -2.06
C ARG A 368 -5.70 -13.00 -1.63
N THR A 369 -4.41 -13.28 -1.54
CA THR A 369 -3.95 -14.53 -0.91
C THR A 369 -4.35 -14.56 0.56
N PHE A 370 -3.93 -13.52 1.30
CA PHE A 370 -4.18 -13.36 2.73
C PHE A 370 -5.13 -12.19 2.94
N LYS A 371 -5.93 -12.26 4.02
CA LYS A 371 -6.74 -11.15 4.49
C LYS A 371 -5.84 -10.05 5.09
N GLU A 372 -5.96 -8.81 4.62
CA GLU A 372 -5.21 -7.66 5.17
C GLU A 372 -6.13 -6.75 5.99
N ASP A 373 -7.36 -6.54 5.51
CA ASP A 373 -8.43 -5.76 6.13
C ASP A 373 -9.69 -6.59 6.37
N GLU A 374 -10.59 -6.13 7.26
CA GLU A 374 -11.79 -6.89 7.63
C GLU A 374 -12.72 -7.20 6.45
N ASN A 375 -12.75 -6.30 5.46
CA ASN A 375 -13.59 -6.40 4.27
C ASN A 375 -12.90 -7.07 3.07
N ASP A 376 -11.62 -7.46 3.20
CA ASP A 376 -10.92 -8.13 2.10
C ASP A 376 -11.47 -9.54 1.86
N LEU A 377 -11.59 -9.90 0.58
CA LEU A 377 -11.76 -11.29 0.16
C LEU A 377 -10.39 -11.98 0.15
N SER A 378 -10.31 -13.18 0.72
CA SER A 378 -9.06 -13.96 0.79
C SER A 378 -9.20 -15.41 0.37
N LEU A 379 -8.13 -15.95 -0.21
CA LEU A 379 -8.00 -17.36 -0.57
C LEU A 379 -7.75 -18.24 0.65
N THR A 380 -6.91 -17.78 1.58
CA THR A 380 -6.64 -18.47 2.85
C THR A 380 -7.09 -17.65 4.05
N ASP A 381 -7.42 -18.36 5.13
CA ASP A 381 -7.71 -17.80 6.45
C ASP A 381 -6.45 -17.72 7.34
N ASP A 382 -5.30 -18.19 6.84
CA ASP A 382 -4.01 -18.00 7.50
C ASP A 382 -3.63 -16.51 7.61
N PRO A 383 -2.99 -16.07 8.71
CA PRO A 383 -2.54 -14.68 8.83
C PRO A 383 -1.35 -14.39 7.89
N LYS A 384 -1.36 -13.22 7.24
CA LYS A 384 -0.24 -12.76 6.37
C LYS A 384 1.10 -12.65 7.11
N LYS A 385 1.04 -12.18 8.37
CA LYS A 385 2.20 -12.03 9.25
C LYS A 385 2.43 -13.33 10.03
N ASN A 386 3.68 -13.77 10.05
CA ASN A 386 4.09 -14.97 10.74
C ASN A 386 3.95 -14.80 12.28
N THR A 387 3.20 -15.71 12.92
CA THR A 387 3.06 -15.79 14.39
C THR A 387 4.28 -16.42 15.08
N LYS A 388 5.29 -16.80 14.31
CA LYS A 388 6.45 -17.63 14.69
C LYS A 388 6.07 -19.04 15.19
N LYS A 389 4.81 -19.43 15.05
CA LYS A 389 4.30 -20.74 15.44
C LYS A 389 4.36 -21.68 14.24
N TRP A 390 5.17 -22.74 14.36
CA TRP A 390 5.31 -23.79 13.36
C TRP A 390 4.25 -24.88 13.60
N GLN A 391 3.39 -25.12 12.63
CA GLN A 391 2.20 -25.97 12.73
C GLN A 391 2.24 -27.09 11.70
N ILE A 392 1.45 -28.15 11.91
CA ILE A 392 1.32 -29.24 10.92
C ILE A 392 0.60 -28.68 9.69
N PRO A 393 1.12 -28.88 8.46
CA PRO A 393 0.41 -28.53 7.24
C PRO A 393 -0.91 -29.29 7.13
N VAL A 394 -1.95 -28.61 6.65
CA VAL A 394 -3.27 -29.17 6.42
C VAL A 394 -3.49 -29.24 4.90
N TYR A 395 -3.72 -30.45 4.39
CA TYR A 395 -3.90 -30.69 2.96
C TYR A 395 -5.34 -31.11 2.59
N THR A 396 -6.13 -31.51 3.58
CA THR A 396 -7.52 -31.97 3.40
C THR A 396 -8.51 -30.86 3.69
N ILE A 397 -9.75 -31.02 3.23
CA ILE A 397 -10.87 -30.14 3.57
C ILE A 397 -11.33 -30.48 4.99
N ASP A 398 -11.60 -29.46 5.79
CA ASP A 398 -12.21 -29.65 7.11
C ASP A 398 -13.56 -30.35 6.94
N GLY A 399 -13.66 -31.62 7.36
CA GLY A 399 -14.85 -32.45 7.24
C GLY A 399 -14.75 -33.66 6.28
N GLU A 400 -13.67 -33.81 5.50
CA GLU A 400 -13.40 -35.04 4.72
C GLU A 400 -12.37 -35.93 5.43
N GLY A 401 -12.69 -36.31 6.66
CA GLY A 401 -11.80 -37.11 7.51
C GLY A 401 -12.42 -37.46 8.87
N SER A 402 -13.68 -37.90 8.87
CA SER A 402 -14.35 -38.53 10.01
C SER A 402 -15.19 -39.70 9.53
#